data_AF-A0A8D8G9E4-F1
#
_entry.id   AF-A0A8D8G9E4-F1
#
_cell.length_a   1.000
_cell.length_b   1.000
_cell.length_c   1.000
_cell.angle_alpha   90.00
_cell.angle_beta   90.00
_cell.angle_gamma   90.00
#
_symmetry.space_group_name_H-M   'P 1'
#
loop_
_entity.id
_entity.type
_entity.pdbx_description
1 polymer ?
#
loop_
_entity_poly.entity_id
_entity_poly.type
_entity_poly.pdbx_seq_one_letter_code
_entity_poly.pdbx_strand_id
1 'polypeptide(L)'
;LRTSSNIKSVGYQLRHVTMDSSISKLKTLFAGAVDAVKPGAMFERYLRDESVLRQLQIADKNYHLVGFGKAVLGMAVQMERILGDRLTSGCISIPVGTLERFRGEHDFQLSKASKIEVLECAANNLPDEAAVGAARKIQSVASSMTANDILCVLVSGGGSALLPLPKPPINLSEKLTIIKQLASAGASIDELNVVRIQLSDVKGGKLAYSANKSCKVLSFIISDIIGDPLELIASGPTVQSELSNEDALNILKKYKLVNKLPKSVEEVLTRRDVGQRVDV
;
A
#
# COMPACT_ATOMS: atom_id res chain seq x y z
N LEU A 1 -60.64 -33.95 -51.15
CA LEU A 1 -59.29 -34.05 -51.75
C LEU A 1 -58.35 -33.16 -50.96
N ARG A 2 -57.16 -33.68 -50.66
CA ARG A 2 -56.13 -33.16 -49.74
C ARG A 2 -55.73 -31.70 -49.99
N THR A 3 -55.32 -31.02 -48.91
CA THR A 3 -54.03 -30.31 -48.67
C THR A 3 -54.29 -29.03 -47.85
N SER A 4 -53.89 -28.89 -46.58
CA SER A 4 -52.54 -28.64 -46.04
C SER A 4 -52.43 -27.21 -45.52
N SER A 5 -52.47 -27.03 -44.19
CA SER A 5 -51.67 -26.01 -43.47
C SER A 5 -51.89 -26.13 -41.96
N ASN A 6 -51.29 -27.17 -41.36
CA ASN A 6 -51.05 -27.23 -39.92
C ASN A 6 -49.85 -26.32 -39.60
N ILE A 7 -50.11 -25.07 -39.24
CA ILE A 7 -49.09 -24.24 -38.57
C ILE A 7 -49.14 -24.63 -37.09
N LYS A 8 -48.29 -25.58 -36.72
CA LYS A 8 -47.95 -25.81 -35.31
C LYS A 8 -47.23 -24.56 -34.81
N SER A 9 -47.85 -23.83 -33.89
CA SER A 9 -47.16 -22.82 -33.11
C SER A 9 -46.04 -23.51 -32.33
N VAL A 10 -44.81 -23.28 -32.77
CA VAL A 10 -43.62 -23.61 -32.01
C VAL A 10 -43.61 -22.65 -30.83
N GLY A 11 -44.17 -23.10 -29.70
CA GLY A 11 -44.04 -22.41 -28.43
C GLY A 11 -42.57 -22.33 -28.09
N TYR A 12 -41.97 -21.16 -28.32
CA TYR A 12 -40.74 -20.78 -27.65
C TYR A 12 -41.06 -20.78 -26.15
N GLN A 13 -40.72 -21.88 -25.47
CA GLN A 13 -40.50 -21.84 -24.02
C GLN A 13 -39.35 -20.87 -23.79
N LEU A 14 -39.68 -19.58 -23.63
CA LEU A 14 -38.90 -18.65 -22.85
C LEU A 14 -38.69 -19.36 -21.52
N ARG A 15 -37.51 -19.95 -21.32
CA ARG A 15 -37.07 -20.43 -20.02
C ARG A 15 -37.28 -19.26 -19.08
N HIS A 16 -38.27 -19.37 -18.20
CA HIS A 16 -38.42 -18.52 -17.04
C HIS A 16 -37.16 -18.72 -16.19
N VAL A 17 -36.07 -18.06 -16.57
CA VAL A 17 -35.05 -17.67 -15.62
C VAL A 17 -35.77 -16.64 -14.77
N THR A 18 -36.32 -17.10 -13.64
CA THR A 18 -36.90 -16.22 -12.65
C THR A 18 -35.86 -15.15 -12.34
N MET A 19 -36.26 -13.87 -12.25
CA MET A 19 -35.35 -12.77 -11.94
C MET A 19 -34.47 -13.09 -10.71
N ASP A 20 -35.01 -13.86 -9.78
CA ASP A 20 -34.34 -14.37 -8.58
C ASP A 20 -33.12 -15.29 -8.88
N SER A 21 -33.21 -16.14 -9.91
CA SER A 21 -32.09 -16.98 -10.37
C SER A 21 -30.97 -16.15 -11.01
N SER A 22 -31.31 -15.10 -11.75
CA SER A 22 -30.32 -14.19 -12.34
C SER A 22 -29.63 -13.33 -11.29
N ILE A 23 -30.38 -12.77 -10.34
CA ILE A 23 -29.82 -11.97 -9.23
C ILE A 23 -28.91 -12.85 -8.36
N SER A 24 -29.32 -14.08 -8.04
CA SER A 24 -28.49 -15.03 -7.29
C SER A 24 -27.17 -15.33 -8.01
N LYS A 25 -27.21 -15.60 -9.33
CA LYS A 25 -26.00 -15.78 -10.14
C LYS A 25 -25.09 -14.56 -10.14
N LEU A 26 -25.65 -13.35 -10.26
CA LEU A 26 -24.87 -12.11 -10.20
C LEU A 26 -24.21 -11.91 -8.84
N LYS A 27 -24.91 -12.22 -7.73
CA LYS A 27 -24.34 -12.19 -6.38
C LYS A 27 -23.20 -13.19 -6.23
N THR A 28 -23.35 -14.42 -6.73
CA THR A 28 -22.30 -15.43 -6.71
C THR A 28 -21.08 -15.00 -7.53
N LEU A 29 -21.29 -14.44 -8.73
CA LEU A 29 -20.21 -13.92 -9.57
C LEU A 29 -19.47 -12.76 -8.88
N PHE A 30 -20.21 -11.83 -8.30
CA PHE A 30 -19.65 -10.72 -7.53
C PHE A 30 -18.85 -11.22 -6.32
N ALA A 31 -19.42 -12.12 -5.52
CA ALA A 31 -18.75 -12.70 -4.36
C ALA A 31 -17.47 -13.44 -4.76
N GLY A 32 -17.53 -14.27 -5.81
CA GLY A 32 -16.36 -14.97 -6.34
C GLY A 32 -15.27 -14.02 -6.84
N ALA A 33 -15.65 -12.91 -7.49
CA ALA A 33 -14.71 -11.88 -7.92
C ALA A 33 -14.06 -11.15 -6.73
N VAL A 34 -14.82 -10.84 -5.68
CA VAL A 34 -14.31 -10.22 -4.44
C VAL A 34 -13.40 -11.19 -3.68
N ASP A 35 -13.80 -12.46 -3.56
CA ASP A 35 -13.03 -13.49 -2.87
C ASP A 35 -11.68 -13.73 -3.55
N ALA A 36 -11.64 -13.69 -4.89
CA ALA A 36 -10.41 -13.86 -5.67
C ALA A 36 -9.35 -12.76 -5.43
N VAL A 37 -9.75 -11.61 -4.92
CA VAL A 37 -8.85 -10.48 -4.60
C VAL A 37 -8.65 -10.27 -3.10
N LYS A 38 -9.16 -11.18 -2.26
CA LYS A 38 -8.83 -11.17 -0.83
C LYS A 38 -7.37 -11.58 -0.63
N PRO A 39 -6.68 -11.06 0.41
CA PRO A 39 -5.28 -11.40 0.67
C PRO A 39 -4.99 -12.91 0.67
N GLY A 40 -5.82 -13.73 1.33
CA GLY A 40 -5.65 -15.19 1.35
C GLY A 40 -5.57 -15.80 -0.06
N ALA A 41 -6.59 -15.57 -0.89
CA ALA A 41 -6.65 -16.08 -2.26
C ALA A 41 -5.52 -15.53 -3.15
N MET A 42 -5.16 -14.25 -2.99
CA MET A 42 -4.05 -13.67 -3.73
C MET A 42 -2.72 -14.32 -3.36
N PHE A 43 -2.42 -14.46 -2.07
CA PHE A 43 -1.19 -15.12 -1.61
C PHE A 43 -1.14 -16.58 -2.05
N GLU A 44 -2.23 -17.34 -1.94
CA GLU A 44 -2.28 -18.71 -2.47
C GLU A 44 -1.95 -18.78 -3.96
N ARG A 45 -2.46 -17.83 -4.76
CA ARG A 45 -2.15 -17.76 -6.19
C ARG A 45 -0.69 -17.36 -6.45
N TYR A 46 -0.18 -16.36 -5.73
CA TYR A 46 1.19 -15.88 -5.86
C TYR A 46 2.22 -16.95 -5.46
N LEU A 47 1.93 -17.75 -4.43
CA LEU A 47 2.81 -18.82 -3.96
C LEU A 47 2.80 -20.05 -4.87
N ARG A 48 1.88 -20.18 -5.82
CA ARG A 48 1.98 -21.21 -6.88
C ARG A 48 3.13 -20.91 -7.84
N ASP A 49 3.61 -19.68 -7.87
CA ASP A 49 4.79 -19.32 -8.63
C ASP A 49 6.06 -19.65 -7.83
N GLU A 50 6.73 -20.74 -8.23
CA GLU A 50 8.02 -21.18 -7.69
C GLU A 50 9.09 -20.08 -7.67
N SER A 51 9.03 -19.11 -8.58
CA SER A 51 9.97 -17.98 -8.57
C SER A 51 9.78 -17.07 -7.37
N VAL A 52 8.53 -16.87 -6.92
CA VAL A 52 8.20 -16.06 -5.73
C VAL A 52 8.60 -16.81 -4.46
N LEU A 53 8.29 -18.11 -4.39
CA LEU A 53 8.68 -18.96 -3.26
C LEU A 53 10.20 -18.96 -3.06
N ARG A 54 10.98 -19.09 -4.13
CA ARG A 54 12.45 -19.02 -4.05
C ARG A 54 12.96 -17.71 -3.44
N GLN A 55 12.29 -16.58 -3.69
CA GLN A 55 12.67 -15.30 -3.08
C GLN A 55 12.33 -15.24 -1.58
N LEU A 56 11.32 -15.99 -1.14
CA LEU A 56 10.90 -16.12 0.26
C LEU A 56 11.58 -17.29 0.99
N GLN A 57 12.44 -18.07 0.34
CA GLN A 57 13.13 -19.25 0.87
C GLN A 57 14.66 -19.12 0.75
N ILE A 58 15.19 -17.94 1.04
CA ILE A 58 16.63 -17.74 1.13
C ILE A 58 17.07 -18.33 2.48
N ALA A 59 17.90 -19.37 2.42
CA ALA A 59 18.43 -20.05 3.60
C ALA A 59 19.27 -19.10 4.47
N ASP A 60 19.29 -19.37 5.78
CA ASP A 60 20.12 -18.66 6.76
C ASP A 60 19.92 -17.14 6.81
N LYS A 61 18.68 -16.67 6.52
CA LYS A 61 18.28 -15.27 6.64
C LYS A 61 17.16 -15.06 7.65
N ASN A 62 17.21 -13.93 8.34
CA ASN A 62 16.13 -13.44 9.19
C ASN A 62 15.15 -12.63 8.33
N TYR A 63 13.85 -12.83 8.53
CA TYR A 63 12.84 -12.06 7.81
C TYR A 63 12.20 -11.03 8.73
N HIS A 64 12.13 -9.78 8.27
CA HIS A 64 11.46 -8.70 8.94
C HIS A 64 10.28 -8.22 8.11
N LEU A 65 9.15 -7.95 8.74
CA LEU A 65 7.93 -7.54 8.06
C LEU A 65 7.55 -6.11 8.42
N VAL A 66 7.44 -5.24 7.44
CA VAL A 66 6.80 -3.94 7.63
C VAL A 66 5.60 -3.81 6.70
N GLY A 67 4.58 -3.06 7.10
CA GLY A 67 3.46 -2.84 6.20
C GLY A 67 2.59 -1.66 6.54
N PHE A 68 1.87 -1.15 5.55
CA PHE A 68 0.95 -0.02 5.70
C PHE A 68 -0.16 -0.09 4.64
N GLY A 69 -1.41 0.10 5.07
CA GLY A 69 -2.57 0.07 4.17
C GLY A 69 -3.77 -0.68 4.74
N LYS A 70 -4.91 -0.55 4.08
CA LYS A 70 -6.20 -1.10 4.53
C LYS A 70 -6.26 -2.63 4.54
N ALA A 71 -5.56 -3.29 3.62
CA ALA A 71 -5.57 -4.75 3.50
C ALA A 71 -4.37 -5.42 4.18
N VAL A 72 -3.45 -4.65 4.77
CA VAL A 72 -2.17 -5.16 5.25
C VAL A 72 -2.31 -6.15 6.40
N LEU A 73 -3.34 -6.05 7.25
CA LEU A 73 -3.57 -7.04 8.30
C LEU A 73 -3.73 -8.45 7.72
N GLY A 74 -4.60 -8.61 6.72
CA GLY A 74 -4.79 -9.90 6.07
C GLY A 74 -3.54 -10.38 5.33
N MET A 75 -2.78 -9.46 4.71
CA MET A 75 -1.50 -9.79 4.07
C MET A 75 -0.45 -10.26 5.09
N ALA A 76 -0.40 -9.63 6.26
CA ALA A 76 0.53 -9.94 7.34
C ALA A 76 0.25 -11.32 7.94
N VAL A 77 -1.03 -11.69 8.09
CA VAL A 77 -1.42 -13.04 8.53
C VAL A 77 -0.92 -14.11 7.56
N GLN A 78 -1.04 -13.88 6.25
CA GLN A 78 -0.49 -14.83 5.27
C GLN A 78 1.03 -14.88 5.34
N MET A 79 1.69 -13.73 5.46
CA MET A 79 3.15 -13.74 5.56
C MET A 79 3.69 -14.37 6.83
N GLU A 80 3.01 -14.20 7.96
CA GLU A 80 3.35 -14.91 9.20
C GLU A 80 3.31 -16.43 8.98
N ARG A 81 2.26 -16.94 8.34
CA ARG A 81 2.12 -18.39 8.05
C ARG A 81 3.24 -18.91 7.14
N ILE A 82 3.61 -18.13 6.11
CA ILE A 82 4.62 -18.52 5.12
C ILE A 82 6.04 -18.49 5.71
N LEU A 83 6.34 -17.48 6.53
CA LEU A 83 7.67 -17.31 7.12
C LEU A 83 7.87 -18.20 8.35
N GLY A 84 6.81 -18.46 9.11
CA GLY A 84 6.86 -19.23 10.34
C GLY A 84 7.93 -18.68 11.30
N ASP A 85 8.78 -19.56 11.80
CA ASP A 85 9.82 -19.22 12.78
C ASP A 85 10.90 -18.26 12.23
N ARG A 86 11.04 -18.17 10.90
CA ARG A 86 12.01 -17.28 10.23
C ARG A 86 11.61 -15.80 10.29
N LEU A 87 10.34 -15.50 10.58
CA LEU A 87 9.92 -14.15 10.88
C LEU A 87 10.57 -13.74 12.22
N THR A 88 11.36 -12.68 12.23
CA THR A 88 12.15 -12.23 13.39
C THR A 88 11.52 -11.03 14.06
N SER A 89 10.94 -10.10 13.31
CA SER A 89 10.10 -9.03 13.84
C SER A 89 9.19 -8.45 12.78
N GLY A 90 8.17 -7.70 13.19
CA GLY A 90 7.44 -6.86 12.26
C GLY A 90 6.61 -5.77 12.90
N CYS A 91 6.20 -4.81 12.09
CA CYS A 91 5.23 -3.80 12.47
C CYS A 91 4.36 -3.39 11.28
N ILE A 92 3.06 -3.28 11.51
CA ILE A 92 2.10 -2.87 10.47
C ILE A 92 1.28 -1.66 10.93
N SER A 93 1.05 -0.73 10.01
CA SER A 93 0.18 0.42 10.17
C SER A 93 -1.14 0.21 9.45
N ILE A 94 -2.24 0.14 10.20
CA ILE A 94 -3.58 -0.11 9.66
C ILE A 94 -4.59 0.94 10.16
N PRO A 95 -5.73 1.15 9.48
CA PRO A 95 -6.74 2.10 9.92
C PRO A 95 -7.29 1.78 11.32
N VAL A 96 -7.62 2.82 12.10
CA VAL A 96 -8.36 2.65 13.37
C VAL A 96 -9.65 1.84 13.17
N GLY A 97 -9.87 0.87 14.06
CA GLY A 97 -11.07 0.02 14.09
C GLY A 97 -10.98 -1.20 13.18
N THR A 98 -9.83 -1.44 12.54
CA THR A 98 -9.61 -2.63 11.71
C THR A 98 -9.62 -3.91 12.54
N LEU A 99 -8.99 -3.91 13.72
CA LEU A 99 -8.97 -5.08 14.60
C LEU A 99 -10.36 -5.43 15.11
N GLU A 100 -11.16 -4.42 15.47
CA GLU A 100 -12.54 -4.61 15.90
C GLU A 100 -13.41 -5.17 14.77
N ARG A 101 -13.29 -4.57 13.58
CA ARG A 101 -14.06 -4.93 12.40
C ARG A 101 -13.90 -6.40 12.03
N PHE A 102 -12.69 -6.93 12.13
CA PHE A 102 -12.36 -8.31 11.74
C PHE A 102 -12.20 -9.25 12.93
N ARG A 103 -12.73 -8.88 14.10
CA ARG A 103 -12.64 -9.69 15.32
C ARG A 103 -13.25 -11.07 15.08
N GLY A 104 -12.44 -12.11 15.30
CA GLY A 104 -12.85 -13.52 15.14
C GLY A 104 -12.76 -14.05 13.70
N GLU A 105 -12.34 -13.23 12.74
CA GLU A 105 -12.06 -13.69 11.39
C GLU A 105 -10.64 -14.25 11.27
N HIS A 106 -10.54 -15.54 10.98
CA HIS A 106 -9.26 -16.26 10.92
C HIS A 106 -8.25 -15.67 9.91
N ASP A 107 -8.73 -15.09 8.81
CA ASP A 107 -7.86 -14.50 7.78
C ASP A 107 -7.30 -13.12 8.15
N PHE A 108 -7.75 -12.56 9.27
CA PHE A 108 -7.31 -11.27 9.82
C PHE A 108 -6.77 -11.41 11.25
N GLN A 109 -6.52 -12.64 11.69
CA GLN A 109 -6.02 -12.94 13.02
C GLN A 109 -4.58 -13.45 12.96
N LEU A 110 -3.67 -12.66 13.54
CA LEU A 110 -2.29 -13.08 13.79
C LEU A 110 -2.23 -14.13 14.89
N SER A 111 -1.15 -14.92 14.90
CA SER A 111 -0.90 -15.91 15.94
C SER A 111 -0.73 -15.26 17.33
N LYS A 112 -1.02 -15.99 18.41
CA LYS A 112 -0.81 -15.48 19.78
C LYS A 112 0.66 -15.18 20.10
N ALA A 113 1.58 -15.81 19.39
CA ALA A 113 3.02 -15.63 19.53
C ALA A 113 3.59 -14.73 18.41
N SER A 114 2.73 -13.95 17.74
CA SER A 114 3.15 -13.12 16.62
C SER A 114 4.23 -12.14 17.04
N LYS A 115 5.23 -12.00 16.17
CA LYS A 115 6.28 -11.00 16.29
C LYS A 115 5.92 -9.69 15.57
N ILE A 116 4.71 -9.61 15.01
CA ILE A 116 4.19 -8.45 14.29
C ILE A 116 3.40 -7.59 15.26
N GLU A 117 3.87 -6.38 15.48
CA GLU A 117 3.10 -5.37 16.18
C GLU A 117 2.09 -4.70 15.22
N VAL A 118 0.85 -4.55 15.69
CA VAL A 118 -0.23 -3.91 14.93
C VAL A 118 -0.49 -2.52 15.49
N LEU A 119 -0.38 -1.50 14.62
CA LEU A 119 -0.57 -0.10 14.97
C LEU A 119 -1.80 0.45 14.24
N GLU A 120 -2.88 0.64 14.98
CA GLU A 120 -4.10 1.28 14.50
C GLU A 120 -3.97 2.81 14.54
N CYS A 121 -4.07 3.45 13.39
CA CYS A 121 -3.86 4.89 13.24
C CYS A 121 -4.61 5.44 12.01
N ALA A 122 -4.34 6.69 11.65
CA ALA A 122 -4.99 7.38 10.54
C ALA A 122 -6.52 7.40 10.64
N ALA A 123 -7.05 7.92 11.74
CA ALA A 123 -8.49 8.06 11.94
C ALA A 123 -9.14 8.80 10.76
N ASN A 124 -10.29 8.31 10.28
CA ASN A 124 -10.98 8.83 9.09
C ASN A 124 -10.13 8.84 7.81
N ASN A 125 -9.14 7.95 7.71
CA ASN A 125 -8.24 7.84 6.55
C ASN A 125 -7.43 9.14 6.30
N LEU A 126 -7.09 9.86 7.37
CA LEU A 126 -6.24 11.05 7.35
C LEU A 126 -4.95 10.79 8.13
N PRO A 127 -3.78 11.30 7.68
CA PRO A 127 -2.57 11.26 8.47
C PRO A 127 -2.74 11.87 9.87
N ASP A 128 -2.28 11.17 10.90
CA ASP A 128 -2.25 11.63 12.28
C ASP A 128 -0.89 11.32 12.95
N GLU A 129 -0.68 11.81 14.16
CA GLU A 129 0.59 11.61 14.89
C GLU A 129 0.82 10.13 15.24
N ALA A 130 -0.24 9.34 15.44
CA ALA A 130 -0.14 7.90 15.62
C ALA A 130 0.45 7.22 14.36
N ALA A 131 0.00 7.64 13.18
CA ALA A 131 0.54 7.17 11.90
C ALA A 131 1.98 7.64 11.67
N VAL A 132 2.37 8.84 12.13
CA VAL A 132 3.77 9.28 12.12
C VAL A 132 4.62 8.39 13.03
N GLY A 133 4.12 8.04 14.22
CA GLY A 133 4.76 7.09 15.13
C GLY A 133 4.95 5.71 14.48
N ALA A 134 3.92 5.20 13.82
CA ALA A 134 3.98 3.95 13.08
C ALA A 134 4.99 4.01 11.92
N ALA A 135 4.97 5.08 11.13
CA ALA A 135 5.90 5.27 10.03
C ALA A 135 7.37 5.38 10.50
N ARG A 136 7.60 6.03 11.65
CA ARG A 136 8.93 6.09 12.28
C ARG A 136 9.39 4.71 12.73
N LYS A 137 8.49 3.89 13.29
CA LYS A 137 8.83 2.51 13.68
C LYS A 137 9.14 1.64 12.47
N ILE A 138 8.35 1.76 11.40
CA ILE A 138 8.62 1.10 10.11
C ILE A 138 10.00 1.48 9.56
N GLN A 139 10.33 2.78 9.53
CA GLN A 139 11.65 3.24 9.09
C GLN A 139 12.77 2.75 10.01
N SER A 140 12.54 2.66 11.32
CA SER A 140 13.50 2.15 12.29
C SER A 140 13.84 0.67 12.02
N VAL A 141 12.82 -0.16 11.76
CA VAL A 141 13.02 -1.57 11.35
C VAL A 141 13.86 -1.64 10.08
N ALA A 142 13.52 -0.85 9.06
CA ALA A 142 14.30 -0.80 7.82
C ALA A 142 15.77 -0.40 8.06
N SER A 143 15.99 0.65 8.87
CA SER A 143 17.31 1.19 9.18
C SER A 143 18.20 0.26 10.02
N SER A 144 17.60 -0.64 10.80
CA SER A 144 18.33 -1.58 11.66
C SER A 144 18.78 -2.86 10.93
N MET A 145 18.40 -3.03 9.66
CA MET A 145 18.70 -4.24 8.90
C MET A 145 20.21 -4.42 8.66
N THR A 146 20.60 -5.68 8.48
CA THR A 146 21.96 -6.13 8.16
C THR A 146 21.94 -7.06 6.95
N ALA A 147 23.12 -7.44 6.45
CA ALA A 147 23.24 -8.37 5.32
C ALA A 147 22.68 -9.77 5.60
N ASN A 148 22.32 -10.09 6.84
CA ASN A 148 21.64 -11.34 7.24
C ASN A 148 20.11 -11.23 7.21
N ASP A 149 19.57 -10.05 6.93
CA ASP A 149 18.16 -9.76 7.05
C ASP A 149 17.52 -9.51 5.69
N ILE A 150 16.26 -9.93 5.55
CA ILE A 150 15.40 -9.64 4.40
C ILE A 150 14.22 -8.81 4.92
N LEU A 151 13.96 -7.68 4.27
CA LEU A 151 12.81 -6.83 4.58
C LEU A 151 11.66 -7.11 3.62
N CYS A 152 10.56 -7.66 4.13
CA CYS A 152 9.30 -7.80 3.42
C CYS A 152 8.42 -6.57 3.68
N VAL A 153 8.06 -5.84 2.63
CA VAL A 153 7.25 -4.62 2.68
C VAL A 153 5.87 -4.90 2.10
N LEU A 154 4.83 -4.83 2.94
CA LEU A 154 3.44 -5.03 2.55
C LEU A 154 2.75 -3.69 2.29
N VAL A 155 2.21 -3.50 1.08
CA VAL A 155 1.56 -2.25 0.66
C VAL A 155 0.16 -2.53 0.17
N SER A 156 -0.79 -1.72 0.61
CA SER A 156 -2.12 -1.66 -0.01
C SER A 156 -2.66 -0.24 -0.01
N GLY A 157 -3.86 -0.05 -0.59
CA GLY A 157 -4.55 1.23 -0.63
C GLY A 157 -4.62 1.93 0.74
N GLY A 158 -4.50 3.25 0.74
CA GLY A 158 -4.46 4.09 1.95
C GLY A 158 -3.07 4.44 2.49
N GLY A 159 -1.99 3.98 1.85
CA GLY A 159 -0.62 4.20 2.31
C GLY A 159 -0.20 5.67 2.50
N SER A 160 -0.81 6.61 1.77
CA SER A 160 -0.57 8.05 1.99
C SER A 160 -0.93 8.52 3.41
N ALA A 161 -1.98 7.92 4.01
CA ALA A 161 -2.42 8.23 5.37
C ALA A 161 -1.68 7.42 6.43
N LEU A 162 -1.32 6.16 6.11
CA LEU A 162 -0.75 5.19 7.04
C LEU A 162 0.79 5.18 7.08
N LEU A 163 1.46 5.82 6.11
CA LEU A 163 2.91 6.01 6.12
C LEU A 163 3.32 7.49 5.99
N PRO A 164 2.88 8.41 6.86
CA PRO A 164 3.04 9.85 6.65
C PRO A 164 4.32 10.45 7.27
N LEU A 165 5.49 9.79 7.21
CA LEU A 165 6.70 10.32 7.88
C LEU A 165 7.21 11.62 7.22
N PRO A 166 7.15 12.80 7.89
CA PRO A 166 7.70 14.05 7.38
C PRO A 166 9.24 14.05 7.48
N LYS A 167 9.92 14.72 6.56
CA LYS A 167 11.38 14.88 6.57
C LYS A 167 11.79 15.96 7.58
N PRO A 168 12.58 15.67 8.64
CA PRO A 168 13.00 16.67 9.61
C PRO A 168 13.75 17.84 8.94
N PRO A 169 13.54 19.09 9.42
CA PRO A 169 12.77 19.47 10.61
C PRO A 169 11.26 19.70 10.38
N ILE A 170 10.70 19.29 9.23
CA ILE A 170 9.26 19.48 8.95
C ILE A 170 8.42 18.65 9.92
N ASN A 171 7.36 19.24 10.47
CA ASN A 171 6.36 18.51 11.26
C ASN A 171 5.13 18.09 10.41
N LEU A 172 4.28 17.23 10.98
CA LEU A 172 3.11 16.72 10.26
C LEU A 172 2.15 17.84 9.85
N SER A 173 1.87 18.79 10.75
CA SER A 173 0.96 19.91 10.49
C SER A 173 1.40 20.78 9.31
N GLU A 174 2.69 21.10 9.23
CA GLU A 174 3.29 21.84 8.11
C GLU A 174 3.12 21.09 6.79
N LYS A 175 3.46 19.79 6.78
CA LYS A 175 3.30 18.92 5.62
C LYS A 175 1.84 18.89 5.16
N LEU A 176 0.89 18.67 6.06
CA LEU A 176 -0.54 18.62 5.72
C LEU A 176 -1.05 19.97 5.22
N THR A 177 -0.60 21.07 5.81
CA THR A 177 -0.98 22.43 5.40
C THR A 177 -0.57 22.71 3.96
N ILE A 178 0.67 22.39 3.59
CA ILE A 178 1.16 22.60 2.22
C ILE A 178 0.37 21.76 1.21
N ILE A 179 0.17 20.48 1.51
CA ILE A 179 -0.59 19.58 0.63
C ILE A 179 -2.03 20.05 0.49
N LYS A 180 -2.66 20.53 1.57
CA LYS A 180 -4.01 21.11 1.53
C LYS A 180 -4.05 22.38 0.68
N GLN A 181 -3.09 23.29 0.85
CA GLN A 181 -3.02 24.53 0.05
C GLN A 181 -2.87 24.24 -1.44
N LEU A 182 -2.00 23.30 -1.82
CA LEU A 182 -1.86 22.87 -3.21
C LEU A 182 -3.16 22.26 -3.76
N ALA A 183 -3.79 21.36 -3.01
CA ALA A 183 -5.06 20.76 -3.42
C ALA A 183 -6.17 21.82 -3.59
N SER A 184 -6.28 22.77 -2.65
CA SER A 184 -7.24 23.88 -2.75
C SER A 184 -6.95 24.84 -3.90
N ALA A 185 -5.69 24.92 -4.36
CA ALA A 185 -5.29 25.71 -5.50
C ALA A 185 -5.44 24.97 -6.85
N GLY A 186 -5.94 23.72 -6.84
CA GLY A 186 -6.16 22.92 -8.05
C GLY A 186 -4.91 22.21 -8.58
N ALA A 187 -3.96 21.87 -7.71
CA ALA A 187 -2.86 20.99 -8.07
C ALA A 187 -3.35 19.60 -8.47
N SER A 188 -2.78 19.07 -9.55
CA SER A 188 -3.03 17.69 -9.99
C SER A 188 -2.51 16.67 -8.97
N ILE A 189 -2.98 15.42 -9.06
CA ILE A 189 -2.52 14.35 -8.18
C ILE A 189 -1.01 14.10 -8.32
N ASP A 190 -0.48 14.21 -9.54
CA ASP A 190 0.94 14.04 -9.82
C ASP A 190 1.77 15.15 -9.16
N GLU A 191 1.34 16.40 -9.27
CA GLU A 191 2.00 17.54 -8.60
C GLU A 191 1.96 17.40 -7.08
N LEU A 192 0.83 16.95 -6.52
CA LEU A 192 0.74 16.66 -5.09
C LEU A 192 1.73 15.56 -4.69
N ASN A 193 1.88 14.51 -5.50
CA ASN A 193 2.79 13.41 -5.22
C ASN A 193 4.26 13.85 -5.29
N VAL A 194 4.64 14.69 -6.26
CA VAL A 194 5.99 15.27 -6.32
C VAL A 194 6.33 15.98 -5.01
N VAL A 195 5.46 16.87 -4.54
CA VAL A 195 5.68 17.59 -3.27
C VAL A 195 5.65 16.63 -2.08
N ARG A 196 4.73 15.67 -2.04
CA ARG A 196 4.65 14.67 -0.95
C ARG A 196 5.92 13.85 -0.81
N ILE A 197 6.55 13.46 -1.92
CA ILE A 197 7.79 12.68 -1.94
C ILE A 197 8.92 13.50 -1.32
N GLN A 198 9.07 14.77 -1.71
CA GLN A 198 10.17 15.61 -1.19
C GLN A 198 10.02 15.97 0.28
N LEU A 199 8.78 16.15 0.77
CA LEU A 199 8.50 16.40 2.18
C LEU A 199 8.45 15.11 3.04
N SER A 200 9.02 14.00 2.57
CA SER A 200 8.95 12.71 3.27
C SER A 200 10.28 11.98 3.32
N ASP A 201 10.48 11.23 4.40
CA ASP A 201 11.65 10.38 4.63
C ASP A 201 11.46 8.91 4.20
N VAL A 202 10.28 8.54 3.74
CA VAL A 202 9.93 7.15 3.41
C VAL A 202 9.33 6.97 2.02
N LYS A 203 8.89 8.04 1.36
CA LYS A 203 8.29 8.01 0.01
C LYS A 203 9.35 8.16 -1.09
N GLY A 204 9.04 7.73 -2.31
CA GLY A 204 9.95 7.81 -3.45
C GLY A 204 11.24 7.02 -3.25
N GLY A 205 11.11 5.75 -2.84
CA GLY A 205 12.21 4.81 -2.66
C GLY A 205 12.95 4.94 -1.33
N LYS A 206 12.67 5.96 -0.53
CA LYS A 206 13.42 6.25 0.70
C LYS A 206 13.23 5.20 1.80
N LEU A 207 12.12 4.46 1.82
CA LEU A 207 11.96 3.32 2.72
C LEU A 207 12.88 2.16 2.30
N ALA A 208 12.93 1.82 1.02
CA ALA A 208 13.89 0.83 0.51
C ALA A 208 15.33 1.25 0.77
N TYR A 209 15.65 2.53 0.55
CA TYR A 209 16.97 3.08 0.86
C TYR A 209 17.33 2.99 2.34
N SER A 210 16.36 3.18 3.25
CA SER A 210 16.60 3.00 4.69
C SER A 210 17.05 1.56 4.99
N ALA A 211 16.64 0.58 4.18
CA ALA A 211 17.06 -0.81 4.27
C ALA A 211 18.26 -1.17 3.38
N ASN A 212 19.10 -0.21 2.96
CA ASN A 212 20.24 -0.46 2.06
C ASN A 212 21.30 -1.44 2.60
N LYS A 213 21.30 -1.73 3.89
CA LYS A 213 22.16 -2.74 4.52
C LYS A 213 21.57 -4.15 4.48
N SER A 214 20.29 -4.29 4.16
CA SER A 214 19.62 -5.59 4.08
C SER A 214 20.17 -6.44 2.94
N CYS A 215 20.01 -7.76 3.05
CA CYS A 215 20.29 -8.66 1.93
C CYS A 215 19.36 -8.39 0.75
N LYS A 216 18.09 -8.10 1.03
CA LYS A 216 17.06 -7.89 0.02
C LYS A 216 15.85 -7.16 0.60
N VAL A 217 15.21 -6.35 -0.23
CA VAL A 217 13.87 -5.78 0.02
C VAL A 217 12.87 -6.45 -0.93
N LEU A 218 11.81 -7.04 -0.38
CA LEU A 218 10.73 -7.67 -1.14
C LEU A 218 9.43 -6.90 -0.92
N SER A 219 8.86 -6.32 -1.98
CA SER A 219 7.62 -5.55 -1.89
C SER A 219 6.43 -6.37 -2.39
N PHE A 220 5.40 -6.50 -1.55
CA PHE A 220 4.13 -7.15 -1.89
C PHE A 220 3.05 -6.09 -1.91
N ILE A 221 2.52 -5.80 -3.10
CA ILE A 221 1.68 -4.62 -3.35
C ILE A 221 0.31 -5.06 -3.86
N ILE A 222 -0.75 -4.62 -3.17
CA ILE A 222 -2.13 -4.68 -3.67
C ILE A 222 -2.51 -3.26 -4.13
N SER A 223 -2.64 -3.09 -5.44
CA SER A 223 -2.99 -1.81 -6.07
C SER A 223 -4.49 -1.57 -6.06
N ASP A 224 -4.89 -0.34 -5.73
CA ASP A 224 -6.24 0.21 -5.94
C ASP A 224 -6.25 1.29 -7.04
N ILE A 225 -5.19 1.36 -7.85
CA ILE A 225 -5.01 2.34 -8.93
C ILE A 225 -5.04 1.62 -10.29
N ILE A 226 -5.82 2.15 -11.23
CA ILE A 226 -5.92 1.60 -12.59
C ILE A 226 -4.54 1.64 -13.26
N GLY A 227 -4.11 0.49 -13.80
CA GLY A 227 -2.83 0.34 -14.50
C GLY A 227 -1.63 0.02 -13.59
N ASP A 228 -1.85 -0.08 -12.28
CA ASP A 228 -0.85 -0.48 -11.28
C ASP A 228 0.50 0.29 -11.31
N PRO A 229 0.51 1.63 -11.47
CA PRO A 229 1.76 2.40 -11.48
C PRO A 229 2.41 2.42 -10.09
N LEU A 230 3.50 1.65 -9.93
CA LEU A 230 4.14 1.39 -8.63
C LEU A 230 4.61 2.67 -7.93
N GLU A 231 5.07 3.65 -8.69
CA GLU A 231 5.53 4.96 -8.23
C GLU A 231 4.39 5.82 -7.61
N LEU A 232 3.15 5.58 -8.03
CA LEU A 232 1.98 6.29 -7.49
C LEU A 232 1.39 5.59 -6.27
N ILE A 233 1.49 4.25 -6.21
CA ILE A 233 0.94 3.47 -5.10
C ILE A 233 1.67 3.85 -3.81
N ALA A 234 0.92 4.47 -2.88
CA ALA A 234 1.46 5.04 -1.64
C ALA A 234 2.64 6.03 -1.83
N SER A 235 2.75 6.64 -3.02
CA SER A 235 3.90 7.45 -3.44
C SER A 235 5.23 6.67 -3.47
N GLY A 236 5.19 5.41 -3.88
CA GLY A 236 6.34 4.59 -4.24
C GLY A 236 7.42 4.48 -3.16
N PRO A 237 7.12 4.09 -1.91
CA PRO A 237 8.13 4.06 -0.83
C PRO A 237 9.29 3.09 -1.09
N THR A 238 9.09 2.09 -1.94
CA THR A 238 10.11 1.12 -2.37
C THR A 238 10.49 1.25 -3.84
N VAL A 239 10.02 2.29 -4.54
CA VAL A 239 10.30 2.54 -5.95
C VAL A 239 11.12 3.81 -6.05
N GLN A 240 12.29 3.72 -6.68
CA GLN A 240 13.16 4.88 -6.85
C GLN A 240 12.43 5.98 -7.63
N SER A 241 12.52 7.21 -7.12
CA SER A 241 12.00 8.40 -7.79
C SER A 241 13.15 9.22 -8.35
N GLU A 242 13.01 9.68 -9.59
CA GLU A 242 13.94 10.64 -10.20
C GLU A 242 13.59 12.10 -9.88
N LEU A 243 12.47 12.32 -9.17
CA LEU A 243 12.00 13.65 -8.80
C LEU A 243 12.94 14.31 -7.79
N SER A 244 13.11 15.62 -7.94
CA SER A 244 14.03 16.44 -7.15
C SER A 244 13.31 17.45 -6.25
N ASN A 245 14.04 18.04 -5.30
CA ASN A 245 13.54 19.20 -4.54
C ASN A 245 13.21 20.39 -5.44
N GLU A 246 13.92 20.54 -6.57
CA GLU A 246 13.68 21.61 -7.54
C GLU A 246 12.30 21.47 -8.21
N ASP A 247 11.88 20.25 -8.54
CA ASP A 247 10.55 19.97 -9.08
C ASP A 247 9.45 20.40 -8.10
N ALA A 248 9.60 20.06 -6.83
CA ALA A 248 8.68 20.48 -5.78
C ALA A 248 8.64 22.01 -5.62
N LEU A 249 9.80 22.68 -5.66
CA LEU A 249 9.87 24.14 -5.63
C LEU A 249 9.18 24.77 -6.84
N ASN A 250 9.35 24.22 -8.04
CA ASN A 250 8.71 24.72 -9.26
C ASN A 250 7.19 24.61 -9.19
N ILE A 251 6.66 23.51 -8.64
CA ILE A 251 5.23 23.36 -8.36
C ILE A 251 4.76 24.40 -7.33
N LEU A 252 5.47 24.57 -6.22
CA LEU A 252 5.12 25.56 -5.20
C LEU A 252 5.15 27.00 -5.76
N LYS A 253 6.06 27.30 -6.70
CA LYS A 253 6.09 28.58 -7.44
C LYS A 253 4.87 28.74 -8.34
N LYS A 254 4.52 27.71 -9.12
CA LYS A 254 3.33 27.70 -10.00
C LYS A 254 2.06 28.10 -9.24
N TYR A 255 1.90 27.62 -8.01
CA TYR A 255 0.75 27.93 -7.14
C TYR A 255 0.93 29.14 -6.21
N LYS A 256 2.02 29.92 -6.37
CA LYS A 256 2.33 31.13 -5.57
C LYS A 256 2.41 30.86 -4.06
N LEU A 257 2.90 29.69 -3.66
CA LEU A 257 3.02 29.26 -2.26
C LEU A 257 4.40 29.47 -1.64
N VAL A 258 5.45 29.69 -2.45
CA VAL A 258 6.84 29.81 -1.96
C VAL A 258 7.01 30.84 -0.85
N ASN A 259 6.41 32.03 -1.00
CA ASN A 259 6.54 33.11 -0.02
C ASN A 259 5.79 32.85 1.29
N LYS A 260 5.05 31.73 1.39
CA LYS A 260 4.26 31.33 2.56
C LYS A 260 4.78 30.04 3.20
N LEU A 261 5.93 29.53 2.74
CA LEU A 261 6.48 28.29 3.26
C LEU A 261 7.00 28.48 4.69
N PRO A 262 6.75 27.51 5.58
CA PRO A 262 7.46 27.42 6.85
C PRO A 262 8.97 27.28 6.60
N LYS A 263 9.78 27.84 7.50
CA LYS A 263 11.25 27.77 7.41
C LYS A 263 11.78 26.34 7.31
N SER A 264 11.15 25.41 8.03
CA SER A 264 11.50 23.98 8.01
C SER A 264 11.40 23.37 6.60
N VAL A 265 10.38 23.78 5.84
CA VAL A 265 10.11 23.29 4.49
C VAL A 265 11.04 23.95 3.49
N GLU A 266 11.25 25.26 3.61
CA GLU A 266 12.22 25.98 2.80
C GLU A 266 13.62 25.38 2.95
N GLU A 267 14.04 25.09 4.18
CA GLU A 267 15.31 24.44 4.47
C GLU A 267 15.42 23.06 3.79
N VAL A 268 14.39 22.22 3.91
CA VAL A 268 14.40 20.88 3.28
C VAL A 268 14.47 20.97 1.76
N LEU A 269 13.72 21.89 1.14
CA LEU A 269 13.63 21.98 -0.32
C LEU A 269 14.80 22.73 -0.97
N THR A 270 15.54 23.55 -0.21
CA THR A 270 16.71 24.28 -0.73
C THR A 270 18.03 23.55 -0.52
N ARG A 271 18.05 22.50 0.32
CA ARG A 271 19.20 21.60 0.46
C ARG A 271 19.48 20.92 -0.89
N ARG A 272 20.75 20.95 -1.32
CA ARG A 272 21.23 20.14 -2.44
C ARG A 272 21.12 18.68 -2.04
N ASP A 273 20.33 17.90 -2.76
CA ASP A 273 20.35 16.45 -2.62
C ASP A 273 21.70 15.94 -3.16
N VAL A 274 22.53 15.42 -2.28
CA VAL A 274 23.65 14.57 -2.69
C VAL A 274 23.00 13.26 -3.14
N GLY A 275 22.84 13.11 -4.45
CA GLY A 275 22.04 12.06 -5.08
C GLY A 275 22.20 10.69 -4.42
N GLN A 276 21.14 10.23 -3.76
CA GLN A 276 21.06 8.89 -3.18
C GLN A 276 20.65 7.92 -4.29
N ARG A 277 21.62 7.51 -5.13
CA ARG A 277 21.43 6.43 -6.08
C ARG A 277 21.48 5.09 -5.33
N VAL A 278 20.46 4.27 -5.53
CA VAL A 278 20.39 2.91 -5.00
C VAL A 278 19.99 2.03 -6.17
N ASP A 279 20.85 1.10 -6.55
CA ASP A 279 20.44 -0.01 -7.41
C ASP A 279 19.63 -0.97 -6.52
N VAL A 280 18.29 -0.90 -6.62
CA VAL A 280 17.36 -1.82 -5.92
C VAL A 280 16.94 -2.96 -6.84
#